data_AF-A0A5K1BIS7-F1
#
_entry.id   AF-A0A5K1BIS7-F1
#
_cell.length_a   1.000
_cell.length_b   1.000
_cell.length_c   1.000
_cell.angle_alpha   90.00
_cell.angle_beta   90.00
_cell.angle_gamma   90.00
#
_symmetry.space_group_name_H-M   'P 1'
#
loop_
_entity.id
_entity.type
_entity.pdbx_description
1 polymer ?
#
loop_
_entity_poly.entity_id
_entity_poly.type
_entity_poly.pdbx_seq_one_letter_code
_entity_poly.pdbx_strand_id
1 'polypeptide(L)'
;VLSVALDEKDKGKLVVIGEDMNAYELVTSLRKKNIRVEMESLEEAKSEKKEEKKPVEQWPYVYHPNLPQHIVYPLPAVSNYGYNSDPCSIM
;
A
#
# COMPACT_ATOMS: atom_id res chain seq x y z
N VAL A 1 -22.79 -1.93 7.55
CA VAL A 1 -22.54 -0.69 6.77
C VAL A 1 -22.70 0.49 7.70
N LEU A 2 -21.66 1.29 7.87
CA LEU A 2 -21.65 2.49 8.73
C LEU A 2 -22.06 3.74 7.96
N SER A 3 -21.55 3.93 6.74
CA SER A 3 -21.93 5.07 5.90
C SER A 3 -21.85 4.72 4.42
N VAL A 4 -22.66 5.43 3.63
CA VAL A 4 -22.69 5.37 2.17
C VAL A 4 -22.76 6.80 1.66
N ALA A 5 -21.85 7.17 0.77
CA ALA A 5 -21.79 8.49 0.19
C ALA A 5 -21.46 8.39 -1.31
N LEU A 6 -21.87 9.40 -2.07
CA LEU A 6 -21.31 9.61 -3.41
C LEU A 6 -20.02 10.41 -3.26
N ASP A 7 -19.03 10.11 -4.10
CA ASP A 7 -17.80 10.89 -4.13
C ASP A 7 -18.10 12.34 -4.54
N GLU A 8 -17.48 13.28 -3.84
CA GLU A 8 -17.73 14.71 -4.04
C GLU A 8 -17.18 15.21 -5.38
N LYS A 9 -16.09 14.60 -5.87
CA LYS A 9 -15.46 14.95 -7.15
C LYS A 9 -16.14 14.25 -8.32
N ASP A 10 -16.55 13.00 -8.12
CA ASP A 10 -17.18 12.20 -9.17
C ASP A 10 -18.49 11.57 -8.71
N LYS A 11 -19.61 12.12 -9.18
CA LYS A 11 -20.97 11.64 -8.87
C LYS A 11 -21.26 10.22 -9.36
N GLY A 12 -20.38 9.63 -10.18
CA GLY A 12 -20.45 8.24 -10.58
C GLY A 12 -19.87 7.24 -9.58
N LYS A 13 -19.15 7.72 -8.55
CA LYS A 13 -18.46 6.86 -7.58
C LYS A 13 -19.23 6.77 -6.27
N LEU A 14 -19.31 5.55 -5.73
CA LEU A 14 -19.97 5.25 -4.46
C LEU A 14 -18.90 4.85 -3.44
N VAL A 15 -18.84 5.59 -2.34
CA VAL A 15 -17.98 5.29 -1.20
C VAL A 15 -18.82 4.61 -0.12
N VAL A 16 -18.36 3.45 0.34
CA VAL A 16 -19.05 2.67 1.38
C VAL A 16 -18.09 2.37 2.50
N ILE A 17 -18.45 2.75 3.72
CA ILE A 17 -17.65 2.51 4.93
C ILE A 17 -18.44 1.55 5.83
N GLY A 18 -17.78 0.54 6.37
CA GLY A 18 -18.36 -0.35 7.37
C GLY A 18 -17.34 -1.35 7.90
N GLU A 19 -17.68 -1.95 9.04
CA GLU A 19 -16.88 -2.98 9.69
C GLU A 19 -17.14 -4.35 9.08
N ASP A 20 -16.12 -5.21 9.06
CA ASP A 20 -16.15 -6.60 8.57
C ASP A 20 -16.85 -6.77 7.21
N MET A 21 -16.60 -5.82 6.30
CA MET A 21 -17.23 -5.82 4.98
C MET A 21 -16.40 -6.58 3.95
N ASN A 22 -17.04 -7.53 3.27
CA ASN A 22 -16.47 -8.17 2.08
C ASN A 22 -16.73 -7.31 0.83
N ALA A 23 -15.69 -6.65 0.34
CA ALA A 23 -15.77 -5.78 -0.84
C ALA A 23 -16.22 -6.53 -2.11
N TYR A 24 -15.80 -7.79 -2.29
CA TYR A 24 -16.18 -8.60 -3.45
C TYR A 24 -17.67 -8.95 -3.43
N GLU A 25 -18.20 -9.30 -2.25
CA GLU A 25 -19.61 -9.62 -2.09
C GLU A 25 -20.50 -8.39 -2.28
N LEU A 26 -20.04 -7.22 -1.81
CA LEU A 26 -20.71 -5.94 -2.04
C LEU A 26 -20.85 -5.65 -3.55
N VAL A 27 -19.74 -5.69 -4.29
CA VAL A 27 -19.75 -5.42 -5.74
C VAL A 27 -20.57 -6.46 -6.50
N THR A 28 -20.48 -7.73 -6.12
CA THR A 28 -21.30 -8.81 -6.70
C THR A 28 -22.79 -8.56 -6.47
N SER A 29 -23.16 -8.12 -5.27
CA SER A 29 -24.56 -7.80 -4.92
C SER A 29 -25.08 -6.60 -5.70
N LEU A 30 -24.25 -5.58 -5.98
CA LEU A 30 -24.62 -4.45 -6.83
C LEU A 30 -24.81 -4.87 -8.28
N ARG A 31 -23.93 -5.73 -8.80
CA ARG A 31 -24.05 -6.30 -10.16
C ARG A 31 -25.31 -7.13 -10.34
N LYS A 32 -25.71 -7.92 -9.33
CA LYS A 32 -26.98 -8.67 -9.33
C LYS A 32 -28.20 -7.77 -9.46
N LYS A 33 -28.11 -6.51 -9.01
CA LYS A 33 -29.17 -5.50 -9.15
C LYS A 33 -29.12 -4.73 -10.48
N ASN A 34 -28.42 -5.26 -11.49
CA ASN A 34 -28.21 -4.63 -12.80
C ASN A 34 -27.49 -3.26 -12.73
N ILE A 35 -26.74 -3.00 -11.66
CA ILE A 35 -25.93 -1.79 -11.55
C ILE A 35 -24.54 -2.11 -12.12
N ARG A 36 -24.12 -1.35 -13.15
CA ARG A 36 -22.73 -1.41 -13.65
C ARG A 36 -21.81 -0.78 -12.62
N VAL A 37 -21.05 -1.63 -11.92
CA VAL A 37 -20.12 -1.23 -10.87
C VAL A 37 -18.79 -1.97 -11.04
N GLU A 38 -17.72 -1.21 -10.88
CA GLU A 38 -16.34 -1.69 -10.81
C GLU A 38 -15.73 -1.22 -9.48
N MET A 39 -14.87 -2.06 -8.90
CA MET A 39 -14.16 -1.71 -7.68
C MET A 39 -12.94 -0.88 -8.06
N GLU A 40 -12.87 0.37 -7.60
CA GLU A 40 -11.74 1.25 -7.89
C GLU A 40 -10.65 1.17 -6.81
N SER A 41 -11.04 1.29 -5.54
CA SER A 41 -10.13 1.21 -4.41
C SER A 41 -10.77 0.50 -3.22
N LEU A 42 -9.92 -0.15 -2.42
CA LEU A 42 -10.28 -0.73 -1.15
C LEU A 42 -9.26 -0.27 -0.13
N GLU A 43 -9.72 0.51 0.85
CA GLU A 43 -8.89 0.99 1.94
C GLU A 43 -9.51 0.62 3.27
N GLU A 44 -8.68 0.16 4.20
CA GLU A 44 -9.10 0.02 5.59
C GLU A 44 -9.27 1.43 6.17
N ALA A 45 -10.50 1.74 6.59
CA ALA A 45 -10.78 2.97 7.30
C ALA A 45 -10.01 2.97 8.63
N LYS A 46 -8.83 3.57 8.64
CA LYS A 46 -8.12 3.88 9.89
C LYS A 46 -9.03 4.83 10.65
N SER A 47 -9.59 4.34 11.76
CA SER A 47 -10.25 5.20 12.73
C SER A 47 -9.27 6.32 13.07
N GLU A 48 -9.57 7.56 12.67
CA GLU A 48 -8.91 8.75 13.17
C GLU A 48 -9.18 8.83 14.66
N LYS A 49 -8.42 8.07 15.43
CA LYS A 49 -8.16 8.42 16.81
C LYS A 49 -7.49 9.79 16.69
N LYS A 50 -8.22 10.86 17.01
CA LYS A 50 -7.63 12.18 17.28
C LYS A 50 -6.47 11.94 18.23
N GLU A 51 -5.26 11.86 17.71
CA GLU A 51 -4.05 11.94 18.50
C GLU A 51 -4.02 13.37 19.03
N GLU A 52 -4.54 13.51 20.24
CA GLU A 52 -4.23 14.63 21.11
C GLU A 52 -2.70 14.71 21.15
N LYS A 53 -2.15 15.75 20.50
CA LYS A 53 -0.72 15.99 20.41
C LYS A 53 -0.16 16.10 21.83
N LYS A 54 0.36 15.00 22.38
CA LYS A 54 1.24 15.09 23.55
C LYS A 54 2.46 15.89 23.13
N PRO A 55 2.89 16.90 23.91
CA PRO A 55 4.12 17.62 23.59
C PRO A 55 5.27 16.61 23.53
N VAL A 56 5.94 16.56 22.38
CA VAL A 56 7.17 15.81 22.22
C VAL A 56 8.22 16.50 23.09
N GLU A 57 8.53 15.92 24.24
CA GLU A 57 9.67 16.35 25.04
C GLU A 57 10.93 16.16 24.20
N GLN A 58 11.53 17.27 23.78
CA GLN A 58 12.75 17.29 23.00
C GLN A 58 13.92 16.94 23.92
N TRP A 59 14.31 15.67 23.94
CA TRP A 59 15.52 15.23 24.63
C TRP A 59 16.75 15.88 23.97
N PRO A 60 17.73 16.39 24.74
CA PRO A 60 18.92 17.02 24.18
C PRO A 60 19.70 16.00 23.34
N TYR A 61 19.89 16.32 22.07
CA TYR A 61 20.69 15.52 21.15
C TYR A 61 22.16 15.61 21.56
N VAL A 62 22.69 14.57 22.20
CA VAL A 62 24.12 14.48 22.51
C VAL A 62 24.86 14.10 21.23
N TYR A 63 25.57 15.06 20.65
CA TYR A 63 26.41 14.83 19.47
C TYR A 63 27.66 14.04 19.89
N HIS A 64 27.78 12.77 19.52
CA HIS A 64 28.99 11.96 19.72
C HIS A 64 29.86 12.02 18.44
N PRO A 65 30.98 12.75 18.43
CA PRO A 65 31.72 13.05 17.19
C PRO A 65 32.61 11.91 16.66
N ASN A 66 32.58 10.69 17.22
CA ASN A 66 33.48 9.61 16.80
C ASN A 66 32.86 8.21 16.89
N LEU A 67 32.14 7.79 15.86
CA LEU A 67 31.99 6.37 15.55
C LEU A 67 32.95 6.00 14.40
N PRO A 68 33.82 4.99 14.57
CA PRO A 68 34.65 4.49 13.48
C PRO A 68 33.75 3.91 12.38
N GLN A 69 33.92 4.43 11.17
CA GLN A 69 33.15 4.04 10.00
C GLN A 69 33.64 2.66 9.59
N HIS A 70 32.84 1.61 9.82
CA HIS A 70 33.15 0.30 9.29
C HIS A 70 33.18 0.35 7.76
N ILE A 71 34.33 -0.05 7.22
CA ILE A 71 34.70 -0.06 5.82
C ILE A 71 33.71 -0.94 5.05
N VAL A 72 33.05 -0.40 4.03
CA VAL A 72 32.29 -1.17 3.04
C VAL A 72 33.30 -1.90 2.15
N TYR A 73 33.35 -3.23 2.21
CA TYR A 73 34.10 -4.02 1.25
C TYR A 73 33.36 -4.03 -0.10
N PRO A 74 34.02 -3.74 -1.22
CA PRO A 74 33.40 -3.86 -2.54
C PRO A 74 33.16 -5.35 -2.87
N LEU A 75 31.91 -5.70 -3.20
CA LEU A 75 31.60 -6.98 -3.85
C LEU A 75 32.27 -7.00 -5.24
N PRO A 76 33.03 -8.06 -5.60
CA PRO A 76 33.50 -8.19 -6.97
C PRO A 76 32.31 -8.44 -7.91
N ALA A 77 32.20 -7.62 -8.96
CA ALA A 77 31.29 -7.86 -10.06
C ALA A 77 31.67 -9.20 -10.72
N VAL A 78 30.77 -10.19 -10.64
CA VAL A 78 30.93 -11.42 -11.41
C VAL A 78 30.71 -11.07 -12.88
N SER A 79 31.83 -11.08 -13.61
CA SER A 79 31.94 -10.88 -15.04
C SER A 79 31.31 -12.05 -15.82
N ASN A 80 30.45 -11.69 -16.77
CA ASN A 80 30.16 -12.35 -18.06
C ASN A 80 30.63 -13.80 -18.26
N TYR A 81 29.68 -14.72 -18.40
CA TYR A 81 29.74 -15.72 -19.47
C TYR A 81 28.52 -15.52 -20.37
N GLY A 82 28.79 -15.09 -21.60
CA GLY A 82 27.80 -15.17 -22.67
C GLY A 82 27.58 -16.62 -23.06
N TYR A 83 26.33 -17.05 -23.05
CA TYR A 83 25.84 -18.17 -23.83
C TYR A 83 24.61 -17.70 -24.59
N ASN A 84 24.81 -17.48 -25.88
CA ASN A 84 23.77 -17.32 -26.88
C ASN A 84 23.36 -18.73 -27.37
N SER A 85 22.11 -18.86 -27.83
CA SER A 85 21.48 -20.03 -28.50
C SER A 85 21.00 -21.16 -27.55
N ASP A 86 19.73 -21.61 -27.51
CA ASP A 86 18.63 -21.64 -28.48
C ASP A 86 17.23 -21.72 -27.81
N PRO A 87 16.14 -21.20 -28.42
CA PRO A 87 14.78 -21.20 -27.87
C PRO A 87 13.97 -22.50 -28.11
N CYS A 88 14.60 -23.68 -28.19
CA CYS A 88 13.90 -24.95 -28.42
C CYS A 88 14.40 -26.08 -27.50
N SER A 89 13.99 -26.07 -26.23
CA SER A 89 13.94 -27.27 -25.39
C SER A 89 12.77 -27.19 -24.41
N ILE A 90 11.59 -27.53 -24.94
CA ILE A 90 10.53 -28.15 -24.15
C ILE A 90 10.84 -29.65 -24.16
N MET A 91 11.04 -30.23 -22.96
CA MET A 91 10.81 -31.65 -22.70
C MET A 91 9.51 -31.76 -21.90
#